data_AF-H2FUM0-F1
#
_entry.id   AF-H2FUM0-F1
#
_cell.length_a   1.000
_cell.length_b   1.000
_cell.length_c   1.000
_cell.angle_alpha   90.00
_cell.angle_beta   90.00
_cell.angle_gamma   90.00
#
_symmetry.space_group_name_H-M   'P 1'
#
loop_
_entity.id
_entity.type
_entity.pdbx_description
1 polymer ?
#
loop_
_entity_poly.entity_id
_entity_poly.type
_entity_poly.pdbx_seq_one_letter_code
_entity_poly.pdbx_strand_id
1 'polypeptide(L)'
;MGAIPLANGAVKYKVDEARFNDFFTALSCGIVFKACKAPLPKNYKISHIYHNFVGQTDPQVKLIESEIDNFYSGQPIDVMAFGEPGTKNERIYTATIFGVPHYQSSITVVHVFFGKFKVTSMLTRKLMA
;
A
#
# COMPACT_ATOMS: atom_id res chain seq x y z
N MET A 1 -8.19 -9.76 -25.14
CA MET A 1 -6.95 -9.00 -25.38
C MET A 1 -6.95 -7.81 -24.43
N GLY A 2 -5.94 -7.67 -23.57
CA GLY A 2 -5.97 -6.69 -22.46
C GLY A 2 -4.67 -5.93 -22.20
N ALA A 3 -3.58 -6.30 -22.88
CA ALA A 3 -2.31 -5.59 -22.84
C ALA A 3 -2.22 -4.62 -24.02
N ILE A 4 -1.80 -3.39 -23.77
CA ILE A 4 -1.46 -2.41 -24.80
C ILE A 4 0.05 -2.15 -24.69
N PRO A 5 0.86 -2.45 -25.72
CA PRO A 5 2.28 -2.18 -25.69
C PRO A 5 2.57 -0.67 -25.68
N LEU A 6 3.69 -0.30 -25.06
CA LEU A 6 4.22 1.06 -24.99
C LEU A 6 5.51 1.17 -25.80
N ALA A 7 5.84 2.37 -26.27
CA ALA A 7 7.01 2.62 -27.12
C ALA A 7 8.36 2.26 -26.45
N ASN A 8 8.40 2.23 -25.12
CA ASN A 8 9.58 1.85 -24.33
C ASN A 8 9.69 0.33 -24.07
N GLY A 9 8.89 -0.49 -24.75
CA GLY A 9 8.86 -1.95 -24.57
C GLY A 9 8.06 -2.43 -23.35
N ALA A 10 7.46 -1.53 -22.57
CA ALA A 10 6.55 -1.89 -21.49
C ALA A 10 5.14 -2.20 -22.02
N VAL A 11 4.26 -2.65 -21.13
CA VAL A 11 2.86 -2.95 -21.43
C VAL A 11 1.96 -2.29 -20.38
N LYS A 12 0.82 -1.75 -20.82
CA LYS A 12 -0.24 -1.24 -19.94
C LYS A 12 -1.47 -2.14 -20.02
N TYR A 13 -2.20 -2.26 -18.92
CA TYR A 13 -3.43 -3.04 -18.83
C TYR A 13 -4.57 -2.17 -18.36
N LYS A 14 -5.79 -2.45 -18.83
CA LYS A 14 -6.99 -1.89 -18.19
C LYS A 14 -7.17 -2.58 -16.84
N VAL A 15 -7.29 -1.78 -15.79
CA VAL A 15 -7.46 -2.28 -14.42
C VAL A 15 -8.84 -1.90 -13.90
N ASP A 16 -9.43 -2.79 -13.13
CA ASP A 16 -10.60 -2.53 -12.29
C ASP A 16 -10.10 -2.14 -10.89
N GLU A 17 -10.17 -0.85 -10.59
CA GLU A 17 -9.66 -0.28 -9.34
C GLU A 17 -10.44 -0.79 -8.12
N ALA A 18 -11.74 -1.05 -8.24
CA ALA A 18 -12.54 -1.55 -7.13
C ALA A 18 -12.05 -2.94 -6.68
N ARG A 19 -11.76 -3.83 -7.65
CA ARG A 19 -11.19 -5.14 -7.35
C ARG A 19 -9.80 -5.05 -6.71
N PHE A 20 -8.99 -4.08 -7.14
CA PHE A 20 -7.70 -3.82 -6.51
C PHE A 20 -7.86 -3.30 -5.09
N ASN A 21 -8.80 -2.39 -4.85
CA ASN A 21 -9.10 -1.87 -3.51
C ASN A 21 -9.51 -3.00 -2.57
N ASP A 22 -10.39 -3.91 -3.01
CA ASP A 22 -10.82 -5.07 -2.21
C ASP A 22 -9.65 -5.99 -1.87
N PHE A 23 -8.82 -6.31 -2.88
CA PHE A 23 -7.63 -7.15 -2.70
C PHE A 23 -6.64 -6.53 -1.69
N PHE A 24 -6.28 -5.26 -1.89
CA PHE A 24 -5.30 -4.58 -1.05
C PHE A 24 -5.86 -4.27 0.35
N THR A 25 -7.16 -4.06 0.49
CA THR A 25 -7.83 -3.97 1.80
C THR A 25 -7.69 -5.29 2.55
N ALA A 26 -8.07 -6.41 1.93
CA ALA A 26 -7.98 -7.73 2.57
C ALA A 26 -6.53 -8.09 2.94
N LEU A 27 -5.58 -7.84 2.04
CA LEU A 27 -4.16 -8.08 2.26
C LEU A 27 -3.62 -7.22 3.41
N SER A 28 -3.96 -5.93 3.44
CA SER A 28 -3.54 -5.01 4.52
C SER A 28 -4.12 -5.44 5.86
N CYS A 29 -5.39 -5.84 5.92
CA CYS A 29 -6.01 -6.36 7.13
C CYS A 29 -5.25 -7.58 7.68
N GLY A 30 -4.88 -8.53 6.82
CA GLY A 30 -4.10 -9.71 7.24
C GLY A 30 -2.71 -9.36 7.77
N ILE A 31 -2.02 -8.44 7.10
CA ILE A 31 -0.68 -7.96 7.50
C ILE A 31 -0.74 -7.24 8.85
N VAL A 32 -1.68 -6.31 8.99
CA VAL A 32 -1.86 -5.53 10.23
C VAL A 32 -2.29 -6.42 11.38
N PHE A 33 -3.17 -7.39 11.15
CA PHE A 33 -3.54 -8.38 12.15
C PHE A 33 -2.33 -9.18 12.62
N LYS A 34 -1.50 -9.65 11.69
CA LYS A 34 -0.30 -10.43 12.01
C LYS A 34 0.75 -9.62 12.76
N ALA A 35 0.92 -8.35 12.39
CA ALA A 35 1.79 -7.42 13.10
C ALA A 35 1.22 -7.09 14.48
N CYS A 36 0.03 -6.51 14.58
CA CYS A 36 -0.51 -6.03 15.85
C CYS A 36 -1.03 -7.16 16.77
N LYS A 37 -1.14 -8.40 16.28
CA LYS A 37 -1.82 -9.53 16.96
C LYS A 37 -3.24 -9.18 17.45
N ALA A 38 -3.90 -8.26 16.75
CA ALA A 38 -5.20 -7.71 17.13
C ALA A 38 -6.05 -7.40 15.89
N PRO A 39 -7.38 -7.57 15.95
CA PRO A 39 -8.27 -7.24 14.85
C PRO A 39 -8.26 -5.73 14.54
N LEU A 40 -8.61 -5.39 13.31
CA LEU A 40 -8.73 -3.99 12.89
C LEU A 40 -9.87 -3.31 13.66
N PRO A 41 -9.69 -2.09 14.21
CA PRO A 41 -10.77 -1.41 14.90
C PRO A 41 -11.84 -0.97 13.90
N LYS A 42 -13.11 -1.05 14.31
CA LYS A 42 -14.28 -0.76 13.45
C LYS A 42 -14.32 0.68 12.91
N ASN A 43 -13.65 1.61 13.60
CA ASN A 43 -13.63 3.02 13.30
C ASN A 43 -12.46 3.43 12.38
N TYR A 44 -11.96 2.54 11.52
CA TYR A 44 -10.92 2.87 10.55
C TYR A 44 -11.44 2.81 9.11
N LYS A 45 -10.77 3.54 8.24
CA LYS A 45 -10.90 3.45 6.77
C LYS A 45 -9.53 3.14 6.20
N ILE A 46 -9.50 2.25 5.20
CA ILE A 46 -8.30 2.00 4.41
C ILE A 46 -8.45 2.72 3.07
N SER A 47 -7.39 3.40 2.65
CA SER A 47 -7.25 3.99 1.32
C SER A 47 -5.95 3.55 0.68
N HIS A 48 -5.92 3.46 -0.65
CA HIS A 48 -4.77 2.97 -1.40
C HIS A 48 -4.29 4.03 -2.40
N ILE A 49 -2.97 4.14 -2.54
CA ILE A 49 -2.30 4.88 -3.61
C ILE A 49 -1.63 3.86 -4.52
N TYR A 50 -2.00 3.88 -5.81
CA TYR A 50 -1.46 3.00 -6.83
C TYR A 50 -0.44 3.76 -7.70
N HIS A 51 0.83 3.73 -7.28
CA HIS A 51 1.92 4.51 -7.90
C HIS A 51 2.17 4.19 -9.38
N ASN A 52 1.74 3.01 -9.83
CA ASN A 52 1.89 2.57 -11.22
C ASN A 52 0.63 2.78 -12.08
N PHE A 53 -0.48 3.30 -11.52
CA PHE A 53 -1.68 3.56 -12.29
C PHE A 53 -1.55 4.89 -13.04
N VAL A 54 -2.05 4.91 -14.28
CA VAL A 54 -2.00 6.11 -15.13
C VAL A 54 -3.44 6.50 -15.45
N GLY A 55 -3.90 7.63 -14.89
CA GLY A 55 -5.24 8.18 -15.10
C GLY A 55 -5.23 9.70 -15.30
N GLN A 56 -6.42 10.27 -15.55
CA GLN A 56 -6.68 11.71 -15.49
C GLN A 56 -6.73 12.17 -14.02
N THR A 57 -5.62 12.04 -13.31
CA THR A 57 -5.47 12.60 -11.97
C THR A 57 -4.96 14.03 -12.08
N ASP A 58 -5.54 14.89 -11.27
CA ASP A 58 -5.11 16.27 -11.06
C ASP A 58 -3.59 16.33 -10.79
N PRO A 59 -2.84 17.24 -11.43
CA PRO A 59 -1.40 17.42 -11.19
C PRO A 59 -1.01 17.59 -9.72
N GLN A 60 -1.85 18.24 -8.91
CA GLN A 60 -1.63 18.41 -7.47
C GLN A 60 -1.74 17.08 -6.71
N VAL A 61 -2.69 16.24 -7.08
CA VAL A 61 -2.83 14.89 -6.49
C VAL A 61 -1.60 14.05 -6.80
N LYS A 62 -1.11 14.10 -8.04
CA LYS A 62 0.13 13.39 -8.42
C LYS A 62 1.35 13.86 -7.64
N LEU A 63 1.44 15.17 -7.37
CA LEU A 63 2.53 15.71 -6.55
C LEU A 63 2.47 15.16 -5.13
N ILE A 64 1.28 15.14 -4.51
CA ILE A 64 1.09 14.59 -3.17
C ILE A 64 1.43 13.10 -3.13
N GLU A 65 0.98 12.32 -4.11
CA GLU A 65 1.30 10.89 -4.22
C GLU A 65 2.80 10.64 -4.35
N SER A 66 3.50 11.46 -5.14
CA SER A 66 4.96 11.40 -5.28
C SER A 66 5.69 11.73 -3.97
N GLU A 67 5.23 12.75 -3.22
CA GLU A 67 5.83 13.09 -1.93
C GLU A 67 5.61 11.99 -0.89
N ILE A 68 4.43 11.36 -0.90
CA ILE A 68 4.14 10.17 -0.08
C ILE A 68 5.07 9.02 -0.48
N ASP A 69 5.27 8.80 -1.79
CA ASP A 69 6.16 7.76 -2.29
C ASP A 69 7.59 7.94 -1.79
N ASN A 70 8.09 9.17 -1.89
CA ASN A 70 9.41 9.59 -1.41
C ASN A 70 9.55 9.40 0.10
N PHE A 71 8.56 9.87 0.88
CA PHE A 71 8.57 9.76 2.34
C PHE A 71 8.68 8.31 2.81
N TYR A 72 7.96 7.39 2.16
CA TYR A 72 7.96 5.96 2.50
C TYR A 72 8.93 5.12 1.65
N SER A 73 9.88 5.74 0.94
CA SER A 73 10.93 5.04 0.18
C SER A 73 12.13 4.62 1.03
N GLY A 74 12.30 5.24 2.21
CA GLY A 74 13.43 4.99 3.11
C GLY A 74 13.30 3.70 3.95
N GLN A 75 14.39 3.34 4.63
CA GLN A 75 14.40 2.27 5.63
C GLN A 75 13.42 2.61 6.78
N PRO A 76 12.55 1.69 7.19
CA PRO A 76 11.69 1.89 8.36
C PRO A 76 12.52 2.21 9.59
N ILE A 77 12.02 3.12 10.43
CA ILE A 77 12.58 3.32 11.77
C ILE A 77 12.46 1.98 12.52
N ASP A 78 13.55 1.52 13.15
CA ASP A 78 13.70 0.19 13.78
C ASP A 78 12.53 -0.19 14.73
N VAL A 79 11.87 0.82 15.31
CA VAL A 79 10.70 0.69 16.19
C VAL A 79 9.41 0.26 15.46
N MET A 80 9.40 0.29 14.12
CA MET A 80 8.25 -0.04 13.26
C MET A 80 8.38 -1.39 12.53
N ALA A 81 9.50 -2.11 12.71
CA ALA A 81 9.74 -3.41 12.09
C ALA A 81 9.01 -4.54 12.83
N PHE A 82 7.69 -4.61 12.68
CA PHE A 82 6.89 -5.66 13.29
C PHE A 82 6.94 -6.95 12.46
N GLY A 83 7.83 -7.87 12.85
CA GLY A 83 7.81 -9.30 12.55
C GLY A 83 7.70 -9.70 11.07
N GLU A 84 8.77 -10.23 10.50
CA GLU A 84 8.73 -10.84 9.18
C GLU A 84 7.63 -11.93 9.13
N PRO A 85 6.61 -11.80 8.27
CA PRO A 85 5.55 -12.78 8.21
C PRO A 85 5.98 -14.14 7.65
N GLY A 86 7.28 -14.44 7.51
CA GLY A 86 7.76 -15.62 6.79
C GLY A 86 7.33 -15.62 5.32
N THR A 87 6.86 -14.49 4.79
CA THR A 87 6.42 -14.30 3.40
C THR A 87 7.47 -13.54 2.60
N LYS A 88 8.76 -13.74 2.91
CA LYS A 88 9.86 -13.27 2.06
C LYS A 88 10.03 -14.25 0.90
N ASN A 89 9.27 -14.03 -0.16
CA ASN A 89 9.79 -14.34 -1.48
C ASN A 89 10.20 -12.99 -2.08
N GLU A 90 11.43 -12.55 -1.77
CA GLU A 90 11.99 -11.25 -2.19
C GLU A 90 11.93 -11.04 -3.71
N ARG A 91 11.74 -12.12 -4.49
CA ARG A 91 11.51 -12.06 -5.94
C ARG A 91 10.11 -11.60 -6.34
N ILE A 92 9.12 -11.75 -5.45
CA ILE A 92 7.68 -11.63 -5.80
C ILE A 92 6.98 -10.56 -4.97
N TYR A 93 7.16 -10.53 -3.64
CA TYR A 93 6.39 -9.63 -2.79
C TYR A 93 7.13 -9.26 -1.50
N THR A 94 7.10 -7.97 -1.18
CA THR A 94 7.55 -7.43 0.11
C THR A 94 6.50 -6.47 0.66
N ALA A 95 6.37 -6.43 1.99
CA ALA A 95 5.49 -5.49 2.68
C ALA A 95 6.26 -4.84 3.83
N THR A 96 6.09 -3.53 3.94
CA THR A 96 6.72 -2.72 4.99
C THR A 96 5.63 -1.98 5.73
N ILE A 97 5.63 -2.04 7.06
CA ILE A 97 4.61 -1.41 7.90
C ILE A 97 5.25 -0.22 8.62
N PHE A 98 4.56 0.92 8.61
CA PHE A 98 4.92 2.13 9.33
C PHE A 98 3.78 2.50 10.28
N GLY A 99 4.11 2.92 11.50
CA GLY A 99 3.16 3.34 12.51
C GLY A 99 3.47 2.78 13.90
N VAL A 100 2.63 3.12 14.86
CA VAL A 100 2.72 2.67 16.25
C VAL A 100 1.75 1.49 16.46
N PRO A 101 2.20 0.37 17.07
CA PRO A 101 1.35 -0.77 17.38
C PRO A 101 0.10 -0.40 18.19
N HIS A 102 -0.87 -1.32 18.22
CA HIS A 102 -2.15 -1.14 18.93
C HIS A 102 -2.96 0.08 18.46
N TYR A 103 -2.79 0.50 17.20
CA TYR A 103 -3.57 1.57 16.58
C TYR A 103 -3.44 2.94 17.30
N GLN A 104 -2.27 3.17 17.93
CA GLN A 104 -1.93 4.43 18.59
C GLN A 104 -1.59 5.55 17.59
N SER A 105 -1.32 5.20 16.33
CA SER A 105 -1.21 6.13 15.21
C SER A 105 -1.98 5.62 13.99
N SER A 106 -1.97 6.40 12.90
CA SER A 106 -2.24 5.85 11.57
C SER A 106 -1.21 4.77 11.24
N ILE A 107 -1.63 3.73 10.52
CA ILE A 107 -0.76 2.64 10.08
C ILE A 107 -0.68 2.71 8.56
N THR A 108 0.53 2.76 8.02
CA THR A 108 0.78 2.72 6.57
C THR A 108 1.44 1.39 6.22
N VAL A 109 0.94 0.73 5.19
CA VAL A 109 1.53 -0.50 4.64
C VAL A 109 1.98 -0.22 3.20
N VAL A 110 3.27 -0.37 2.95
CA VAL A 110 3.86 -0.26 1.62
C VAL A 110 4.04 -1.67 1.06
N HIS A 111 3.30 -1.96 0.00
CA HIS A 111 3.35 -3.21 -0.74
C HIS A 111 4.24 -3.03 -1.97
N VAL A 112 5.19 -3.93 -2.20
CA VAL A 112 5.99 -3.95 -3.43
C VAL A 112 5.98 -5.36 -4.01
N PHE A 113 5.43 -5.48 -5.22
CA PHE A 113 5.43 -6.71 -6.01
C PHE A 113 6.49 -6.65 -7.11
N PHE A 114 7.27 -7.73 -7.24
CA PHE A 114 8.33 -7.89 -8.25
C PHE A 114 9.30 -6.70 -8.34
N GLY A 115 9.52 -5.99 -7.22
CA GLY A 115 10.36 -4.79 -7.16
C GLY A 115 9.88 -3.60 -8.01
N LYS A 116 8.68 -3.66 -8.60
CA LYS A 116 8.21 -2.67 -9.59
C LYS A 116 6.83 -2.12 -9.30
N PHE A 117 5.90 -2.98 -8.87
CA PHE A 117 4.52 -2.57 -8.63
C PHE A 117 4.34 -2.20 -7.16
N LYS A 118 4.20 -0.90 -6.89
CA LYS A 118 4.14 -0.34 -5.54
C LYS A 118 2.72 0.15 -5.24
N VAL A 119 2.24 -0.20 -4.05
CA VAL A 119 0.96 0.28 -3.51
C VAL A 119 1.17 0.73 -2.08
N THR A 120 0.69 1.93 -1.74
CA THR A 120 0.71 2.43 -0.36
C THR A 120 -0.71 2.39 0.20
N SER A 121 -0.94 1.55 1.19
CA SER A 121 -2.21 1.41 1.90
C SER A 121 -2.16 2.18 3.22
N MET A 122 -3.09 3.08 3.46
CA MET A 122 -3.13 3.93 4.66
C MET A 122 -4.38 3.62 5.46
N LEU A 123 -4.19 3.18 6.72
CA LEU A 123 -5.23 3.01 7.71
C LEU A 123 -5.39 4.31 8.49
N THR A 124 -6.47 5.01 8.22
CA THR A 124 -6.79 6.28 8.86
C THR A 124 -7.99 6.10 9.79
N ARG A 125 -7.91 6.64 11.01
CA ARG A 125 -9.02 6.63 11.94
C ARG A 125 -10.14 7.54 11.39
N LYS A 126 -11.36 7.03 11.34
CA LYS A 126 -12.55 7.86 11.13
C LYS A 126 -12.72 8.72 12.37
N LEU A 127 -12.62 10.04 12.21
CA LEU A 127 -13.14 10.96 13.23
C LEU A 127 -14.63 10.62 13.39
N MET A 128 -15.06 10.28 14.59
CA MET A 128 -16.49 10.23 14.90
C MET A 128 -16.97 11.68 14.81
N ALA A 129 -17.76 11.97 13.78
CA ALA A 129 -18.54 13.20 13.68
C ALA A 129 -19.71 13.14 14.67
#